data_AF-A0A9R1BZM3-F1
#
_entry.id   AF-A0A9R1BZM3-F1
#
_cell.length_a   1.000
_cell.length_b   1.000
_cell.length_c   1.000
_cell.angle_alpha   90.00
_cell.angle_beta   90.00
_cell.angle_gamma   90.00
#
_symmetry.space_group_name_H-M   'P 1'
#
loop_
_entity.id
_entity.type
_entity.pdbx_description
1 polymer ?
#
loop_
_entity_poly.entity_id
_entity_poly.type
_entity_poly.pdbx_seq_one_letter_code
_entity_poly.pdbx_strand_id
1 'polypeptide(L)'
;MLANRLDSDLQKLRCRVNYHALRFTDPIQEMGEKIVQRMRERSTYFIALHLRFEPDMLAFSGCYYGGGEKERRELGVIRKRWKTLHASNPEKERRHGRCPLTPEEVGLMLRALGYRKNVHIYVASGDIYGGAKTLAPLKALFPNLHTKETVTSKDELAPFSKYSSRMAALDFIVCDGSDAFVTNNNGNMAKILAGRRRYLGHKRTIRPNARRLYSLFLSRGNMSWDAFSSKVHMAQKGFMGEPKELRPGRGEFHENPSTCICENTDPKTPTKPNPRSEQGLSNGTEGRKAITEPTVANHTNEELGGSSAEEDDTSEEKEDDTSAEKEDGASEEKEEIVDPEVEDDALVRPDDPELEEVLSD
;
A
#
# COMPACT_ATOMS: atom_id res chain seq x y z
N MET A 1 7.76 16.33 4.66
CA MET A 1 6.42 16.13 5.29
C MET A 1 5.38 17.13 4.79
N LEU A 2 4.31 16.69 4.11
CA LEU A 2 3.11 17.53 3.89
C LEU A 2 2.29 17.55 5.18
N ALA A 3 1.95 18.75 5.69
CA ALA A 3 1.19 18.91 6.92
C ALA A 3 -0.09 18.05 6.93
N ASN A 4 -0.27 17.23 7.96
CA ASN A 4 -1.47 16.40 8.14
C ASN A 4 -2.66 17.18 8.70
N ARG A 5 -2.42 18.40 9.19
CA ARG A 5 -3.43 19.33 9.69
C ARG A 5 -3.44 20.54 8.76
N LEU A 6 -4.38 20.55 7.83
CA LEU A 6 -4.64 21.65 6.91
C LEU A 6 -6.01 22.24 7.23
N ASP A 7 -6.16 23.55 6.99
CA ASP A 7 -7.47 24.18 7.00
C ASP A 7 -8.43 23.49 6.01
N SER A 8 -9.73 23.57 6.29
CA SER A 8 -10.74 22.81 5.54
C SER A 8 -10.63 22.99 4.02
N ASP A 9 -10.38 24.21 3.56
CA ASP A 9 -10.30 24.49 2.12
C ASP A 9 -9.02 23.95 1.48
N LEU A 10 -7.89 24.03 2.19
CA LEU A 10 -6.63 23.39 1.77
C LEU A 10 -6.75 21.87 1.78
N GLN A 11 -7.49 21.29 2.75
CA GLN A 11 -7.74 19.87 2.81
C GLN A 11 -8.63 19.40 1.65
N LYS A 12 -9.69 20.14 1.30
CA LYS A 12 -10.51 19.87 0.11
C LYS A 12 -9.68 19.96 -1.17
N LEU A 13 -8.83 20.98 -1.29
CA LEU A 13 -7.91 21.13 -2.43
C LEU A 13 -6.97 19.93 -2.53
N ARG A 14 -6.34 19.52 -1.41
CA ARG A 14 -5.48 18.34 -1.34
C ARG A 14 -6.21 17.09 -1.84
N CYS A 15 -7.45 16.87 -1.42
CA CYS A 15 -8.26 15.74 -1.88
C CYS A 15 -8.52 15.79 -3.39
N ARG A 16 -8.88 16.96 -3.93
CA ARG A 16 -9.13 17.13 -5.37
C ARG A 16 -7.86 16.91 -6.19
N VAL A 17 -6.74 17.47 -5.78
CA VAL A 17 -5.46 17.30 -6.48
C VAL A 17 -5.04 15.84 -6.50
N ASN A 18 -5.07 15.15 -5.36
CA ASN A 18 -4.59 13.77 -5.28
C ASN A 18 -5.46 12.76 -6.06
N TYR A 19 -6.78 12.95 -6.10
CA TYR A 19 -7.67 11.94 -6.67
C TYR A 19 -8.31 12.31 -8.02
N HIS A 20 -8.34 13.60 -8.38
CA HIS A 20 -8.95 14.07 -9.64
C HIS A 20 -7.95 14.71 -10.61
N ALA A 21 -6.93 15.43 -10.13
CA ALA A 21 -6.03 16.17 -11.03
C ALA A 21 -5.02 15.26 -11.74
N LEU A 22 -4.50 14.25 -11.05
CA LEU A 22 -3.59 13.27 -11.65
C LEU A 22 -4.37 12.29 -12.52
N ARG A 23 -4.16 12.37 -13.84
CA ARG A 23 -4.78 11.52 -14.86
C ARG A 23 -3.71 10.97 -15.78
N PHE A 24 -3.89 9.73 -16.23
CA PHE A 24 -3.09 9.21 -17.33
C PHE A 24 -3.45 9.89 -18.64
N THR A 25 -2.51 9.88 -19.59
CA THR A 25 -2.76 10.35 -20.96
C THR A 25 -3.81 9.49 -21.64
N ASP A 26 -4.53 10.08 -22.60
CA ASP A 26 -5.66 9.42 -23.27
C ASP A 26 -5.30 8.04 -23.85
N PRO A 27 -4.15 7.82 -24.51
CA PRO A 27 -3.79 6.49 -25.01
C PRO A 27 -3.69 5.42 -23.91
N ILE A 28 -3.16 5.77 -22.74
CA ILE A 28 -3.05 4.86 -21.59
C ILE A 28 -4.43 4.59 -21.01
N GLN A 29 -5.25 5.64 -20.88
CA GLN A 29 -6.61 5.55 -20.35
C GLN A 29 -7.48 4.63 -21.22
N GLU A 30 -7.51 4.88 -22.54
CA GLU A 30 -8.28 4.11 -23.51
C GLU A 30 -7.84 2.63 -23.52
N MET A 31 -6.53 2.38 -23.54
CA MET A 31 -6.01 1.00 -23.53
C MET A 31 -6.31 0.29 -22.21
N GLY A 32 -6.16 0.96 -21.07
CA GLY A 32 -6.50 0.41 -19.76
C GLY A 32 -7.98 0.07 -19.63
N GLU A 33 -8.86 0.97 -20.06
CA GLU A 33 -10.31 0.75 -20.09
C GLU A 33 -10.70 -0.40 -21.03
N LYS A 34 -10.04 -0.50 -22.19
CA LYS A 34 -10.23 -1.62 -23.12
C LYS A 34 -9.86 -2.96 -22.47
N ILE A 35 -8.78 -3.02 -21.69
CA ILE A 35 -8.41 -4.23 -20.95
C ILE A 35 -9.47 -4.57 -19.89
N VAL A 36 -9.96 -3.57 -19.14
CA VAL A 36 -11.05 -3.76 -18.17
C VAL A 36 -12.29 -4.32 -18.85
N GLN A 37 -12.69 -3.74 -19.98
CA GLN A 37 -13.85 -4.19 -20.75
C GLN A 37 -13.70 -5.65 -21.19
N ARG A 38 -12.54 -6.04 -21.72
CA ARG A 38 -12.26 -7.45 -22.10
C ARG A 38 -12.27 -8.40 -20.91
N MET A 39 -11.83 -7.96 -19.74
CA MET A 39 -11.97 -8.74 -18.51
C MET A 39 -13.44 -8.93 -18.13
N ARG A 40 -14.27 -7.89 -18.28
CA ARG A 40 -15.72 -7.93 -18.02
C ARG A 40 -16.49 -8.81 -19.00
N GLU A 41 -16.05 -8.86 -20.26
CA GLU A 41 -16.60 -9.78 -21.27
C GLU A 41 -16.36 -11.25 -20.92
N ARG A 42 -15.27 -11.54 -20.21
CA ARG A 42 -14.96 -12.90 -19.72
C ARG A 42 -15.72 -13.25 -18.45
N SER A 43 -15.96 -12.28 -17.58
CA SER A 43 -16.73 -12.48 -16.35
C SER A 43 -17.31 -11.18 -15.82
N THR A 44 -18.56 -11.21 -15.35
CA THR A 44 -19.21 -10.07 -14.70
C THR A 44 -18.36 -9.53 -13.56
N TYR A 45 -17.66 -10.39 -12.82
CA TYR A 45 -16.77 -10.02 -11.72
C TYR A 45 -15.37 -10.60 -11.89
N PHE A 46 -14.34 -9.80 -11.62
CA PHE A 46 -12.94 -10.24 -11.65
C PHE A 46 -12.11 -9.59 -10.54
N ILE A 47 -11.03 -10.29 -10.18
CA ILE A 47 -10.03 -9.83 -9.21
C ILE A 47 -8.84 -9.27 -9.99
N ALA A 48 -8.29 -8.14 -9.57
CA ALA A 48 -6.95 -7.74 -9.98
C ALA A 48 -5.96 -8.06 -8.87
N LEU A 49 -4.93 -8.83 -9.18
CA LEU A 49 -3.83 -9.18 -8.29
C LEU A 49 -2.59 -8.40 -8.70
N HIS A 50 -2.17 -7.44 -7.88
CA HIS A 50 -0.84 -6.85 -7.99
C HIS A 50 0.19 -7.77 -7.32
N LEU A 51 0.96 -8.45 -8.17
CA LEU A 51 1.95 -9.44 -7.78
C LEU A 51 3.35 -8.84 -7.91
N ARG A 52 3.80 -8.16 -6.85
CA ARG A 52 5.15 -7.61 -6.74
C ARG A 52 6.13 -8.71 -6.32
N PHE A 53 6.42 -9.62 -7.24
CA PHE A 53 7.33 -10.77 -7.06
C PHE A 53 8.51 -10.73 -8.05
N GLU A 54 9.00 -9.53 -8.34
CA GLU A 54 10.10 -9.26 -9.24
C GLU A 54 11.47 -9.36 -8.54
N PRO A 55 12.55 -9.70 -9.27
CA PRO A 55 13.87 -9.94 -8.68
C PRO A 55 14.42 -8.78 -7.83
N ASP A 56 14.15 -7.54 -8.21
CA ASP A 56 14.55 -6.35 -7.46
C ASP A 56 13.84 -6.25 -6.12
N MET A 57 12.51 -6.48 -6.09
CA MET A 57 11.74 -6.49 -4.86
C MET A 57 12.18 -7.63 -3.93
N LEU A 58 12.40 -8.83 -4.46
CA LEU A 58 12.84 -9.96 -3.65
C LEU A 58 14.24 -9.73 -3.07
N ALA A 59 15.17 -9.24 -3.90
CA ALA A 59 16.52 -8.88 -3.46
C ALA A 59 16.51 -7.77 -2.40
N PHE A 60 15.65 -6.76 -2.54
CA PHE A 60 15.46 -5.69 -1.58
C PHE A 60 14.90 -6.21 -0.24
N SER A 61 13.89 -7.09 -0.30
CA SER A 61 13.26 -7.65 0.90
C SER A 61 14.21 -8.48 1.78
N GLY A 62 15.28 -9.05 1.20
CA GLY A 62 16.24 -9.89 1.94
C GLY A 62 15.68 -11.25 2.37
N CYS A 63 14.50 -11.62 1.86
CA CYS A 63 13.81 -12.85 2.19
C CYS A 63 14.36 -14.06 1.42
N TYR A 64 14.04 -15.25 1.92
CA TYR A 64 14.39 -16.53 1.29
C TYR A 64 13.11 -17.30 0.95
N TYR A 65 13.02 -17.74 -0.31
CA TYR A 65 11.82 -18.36 -0.89
C TYR A 65 12.03 -19.83 -1.25
N GLY A 66 13.09 -20.47 -0.75
CA GLY A 66 13.32 -21.90 -0.88
C GLY A 66 14.05 -22.34 -2.16
N GLY A 67 14.59 -21.41 -2.95
CA GLY A 67 15.32 -21.66 -4.19
C GLY A 67 16.81 -22.03 -4.02
N GLY A 68 17.26 -22.26 -2.79
CA GLY A 68 18.61 -22.73 -2.45
C GLY A 68 19.72 -21.73 -2.79
N GLU A 69 20.93 -22.25 -3.00
CA GLU A 69 22.13 -21.46 -3.33
C GLU A 69 21.98 -20.67 -4.65
N LYS A 70 21.13 -21.14 -5.56
CA LYS A 70 20.84 -20.41 -6.80
C LYS A 70 20.16 -19.08 -6.49
N GLU A 71 19.06 -19.11 -5.73
CA GLU A 71 18.33 -17.91 -5.33
C GLU A 71 19.22 -16.94 -4.54
N ARG A 72 19.95 -17.47 -3.54
CA ARG A 72 20.85 -16.66 -2.69
C ARG A 72 21.88 -15.91 -3.52
N ARG A 73 22.46 -16.55 -4.53
CA ARG A 73 23.44 -15.94 -5.43
C ARG A 73 22.81 -14.90 -6.34
N GLU A 74 21.72 -15.24 -7.03
CA GLU A 74 21.05 -14.36 -8.00
C GLU A 74 20.52 -13.10 -7.33
N LEU A 75 19.75 -13.24 -6.25
CA LEU A 75 19.21 -12.09 -5.51
C LEU A 75 20.31 -11.34 -4.75
N GLY A 76 21.33 -12.04 -4.26
CA GLY A 76 22.48 -11.43 -3.59
C GLY A 76 23.27 -10.49 -4.50
N VAL A 77 23.41 -10.81 -5.79
CA VAL A 77 24.04 -9.90 -6.78
C VAL A 77 23.21 -8.63 -6.97
N ILE A 78 21.89 -8.76 -7.06
CA ILE A 78 20.98 -7.63 -7.23
C ILE A 78 20.98 -6.75 -5.98
N ARG A 79 20.96 -7.35 -4.79
CA ARG A 79 20.94 -6.66 -3.49
C ARG A 79 22.14 -5.73 -3.27
N LYS A 80 23.30 -6.03 -3.85
CA LYS A 80 24.51 -5.17 -3.77
C LYS A 80 24.31 -3.76 -4.35
N ARG A 81 23.24 -3.53 -5.12
CA ARG A 81 22.85 -2.20 -5.61
C ARG A 81 22.47 -1.27 -4.45
N TRP A 82 21.94 -1.79 -3.35
CA TRP A 82 21.58 -1.01 -2.16
C TRP A 82 22.72 -1.07 -1.13
N LYS A 83 23.65 -0.11 -1.23
CA LYS A 83 24.85 -0.06 -0.37
C LYS A 83 24.57 0.19 1.10
N THR A 84 23.47 0.88 1.41
CA THR A 84 23.04 1.23 2.78
C THR A 84 22.23 0.13 3.45
N LEU A 85 21.88 -0.93 2.72
CA LEU A 85 20.99 -1.95 3.23
C LEU A 85 21.76 -2.98 4.06
N HIS A 86 21.47 -3.04 5.36
CA HIS A 86 22.13 -3.96 6.27
C HIS A 86 21.91 -5.42 5.89
N ALA A 87 22.79 -6.27 6.44
CA ALA A 87 22.62 -7.72 6.40
C ALA A 87 21.23 -8.06 6.95
N SER A 88 20.47 -8.81 6.15
CA SER A 88 19.11 -9.20 6.50
C SER A 88 19.12 -10.64 6.99
N ASN A 89 18.35 -10.89 8.04
CA ASN A 89 18.00 -12.25 8.47
C ASN A 89 16.67 -12.61 7.78
N PRO A 90 16.67 -13.54 6.80
CA PRO A 90 15.48 -13.85 6.02
C PRO A 90 14.28 -14.30 6.86
N GLU A 91 14.53 -15.09 7.90
CA GLU A 91 13.51 -15.55 8.84
C GLU A 91 12.93 -14.39 9.66
N LYS A 92 13.77 -13.43 10.05
CA LYS A 92 13.35 -12.20 10.73
C LYS A 92 12.45 -11.36 9.83
N GLU A 93 12.85 -11.10 8.58
CA GLU A 93 12.02 -10.30 7.65
C GLU A 93 10.66 -10.97 7.39
N ARG A 94 10.66 -12.30 7.25
CA ARG A 94 9.44 -13.08 7.07
C ARG A 94 8.52 -12.98 8.29
N ARG A 95 9.07 -13.13 9.49
CA ARG A 95 8.33 -13.02 10.75
C ARG A 95 7.71 -11.64 10.94
N HIS A 96 8.41 -10.58 10.54
CA HIS A 96 7.90 -9.21 10.61
C HIS A 96 6.91 -8.87 9.48
N GLY A 97 6.65 -9.78 8.55
CA GLY A 97 5.73 -9.57 7.44
C GLY A 97 6.27 -8.64 6.35
N ARG A 98 7.60 -8.47 6.27
CA ARG A 98 8.27 -7.62 5.26
C ARG A 98 8.50 -8.34 3.93
N CYS A 99 8.40 -9.66 3.92
CA CYS A 99 8.48 -10.46 2.71
C CYS A 99 7.16 -10.41 1.92
N PRO A 100 7.19 -10.10 0.62
CA PRO A 100 6.09 -10.40 -0.28
C PRO A 100 5.62 -11.85 -0.14
N LEU A 101 4.30 -12.07 -0.23
CA LEU A 101 3.76 -13.42 -0.36
C LEU A 101 4.16 -14.01 -1.72
N THR A 102 4.42 -15.31 -1.75
CA THR A 102 4.61 -16.05 -3.01
C THR A 102 3.29 -16.15 -3.77
N PRO A 103 3.31 -16.42 -5.10
CA PRO A 103 2.08 -16.67 -5.84
C PRO A 103 1.24 -17.81 -5.25
N GLU A 104 1.87 -18.86 -4.73
CA GLU A 104 1.19 -19.95 -4.03
C GLU A 104 0.47 -19.48 -2.78
N GLU A 105 1.15 -18.70 -1.93
CA GLU A 105 0.60 -18.18 -0.67
C GLU A 105 -0.56 -17.22 -0.89
N VAL A 106 -0.46 -16.34 -1.91
CA VAL A 106 -1.59 -15.50 -2.34
C VAL A 106 -2.76 -16.37 -2.78
N GLY A 107 -2.49 -17.41 -3.57
CA GLY A 107 -3.51 -18.35 -4.01
C GLY A 107 -4.20 -19.03 -2.83
N LEU A 108 -3.44 -19.56 -1.88
CA LEU A 108 -3.95 -20.20 -0.66
C LEU A 108 -4.79 -19.22 0.18
N MET A 109 -4.34 -17.99 0.35
CA MET A 109 -5.08 -16.93 1.04
C MET A 109 -6.44 -16.69 0.37
N LEU A 110 -6.47 -16.49 -0.95
CA LEU A 110 -7.73 -16.25 -1.68
C LEU A 110 -8.68 -17.43 -1.61
N ARG A 111 -8.16 -18.66 -1.74
CA ARG A 111 -8.95 -19.88 -1.59
C ARG A 111 -9.55 -19.98 -0.18
N ALA A 112 -8.75 -19.68 0.84
CA ALA A 112 -9.17 -19.69 2.24
C ALA A 112 -10.22 -18.61 2.56
N LEU A 113 -10.17 -17.45 1.88
CA LEU A 113 -11.15 -16.38 1.98
C LEU A 113 -12.48 -16.67 1.24
N GLY A 114 -12.59 -17.83 0.58
CA GLY A 114 -13.81 -18.30 -0.09
C GLY A 114 -13.88 -18.03 -1.60
N TYR A 115 -12.81 -17.50 -2.23
CA TYR A 115 -12.79 -17.32 -3.67
C TYR A 115 -12.77 -18.67 -4.41
N ARG A 116 -13.70 -18.82 -5.35
CA ARG A 116 -13.89 -20.06 -6.12
C ARG A 116 -12.86 -20.19 -7.23
N LYS A 117 -12.58 -21.44 -7.65
CA LYS A 117 -11.56 -21.77 -8.66
C LYS A 117 -11.84 -21.10 -10.01
N ASN A 118 -13.11 -20.88 -10.33
CA ASN A 118 -13.54 -20.31 -11.60
C ASN A 118 -13.48 -18.78 -11.66
N VAL A 119 -13.10 -18.08 -10.58
CA VAL A 119 -12.96 -16.61 -10.63
C VAL A 119 -11.88 -16.21 -11.63
N HIS A 120 -12.11 -15.13 -12.36
CA HIS A 120 -11.13 -14.57 -13.27
C HIS A 120 -10.21 -13.64 -12.49
N ILE A 121 -8.89 -13.84 -12.64
CA ILE A 121 -7.88 -13.01 -11.98
C ILE A 121 -7.01 -12.38 -13.05
N TYR A 122 -6.98 -11.05 -13.07
CA TYR A 122 -5.97 -10.28 -13.79
C TYR A 122 -4.72 -10.14 -12.93
N VAL A 123 -3.55 -10.56 -13.41
CA VAL A 123 -2.27 -10.46 -12.72
C VAL A 123 -1.51 -9.25 -13.26
N ALA A 124 -1.43 -8.21 -12.42
CA ALA A 124 -0.62 -7.02 -12.61
C ALA A 124 0.78 -7.28 -12.04
N SER A 125 1.78 -7.47 -12.89
CA SER A 125 3.17 -7.67 -12.49
C SER A 125 4.14 -7.24 -13.58
N GLY A 126 5.37 -6.94 -13.20
CA GLY A 126 6.51 -6.98 -14.09
C GLY A 126 7.03 -8.42 -14.29
N ASP A 127 8.35 -8.55 -14.43
CA ASP A 127 9.04 -9.84 -14.58
C ASP A 127 9.04 -10.64 -13.27
N ILE A 128 8.23 -11.69 -13.21
CA ILE A 128 8.11 -12.54 -12.02
C ILE A 128 9.36 -13.42 -11.88
N TYR A 129 10.01 -13.39 -10.72
CA TYR A 129 11.16 -14.24 -10.41
C TYR A 129 10.77 -15.73 -10.53
N GLY A 130 11.52 -16.48 -11.36
CA GLY A 130 11.23 -17.88 -11.69
C GLY A 130 10.09 -18.10 -12.69
N GLY A 131 9.45 -17.03 -13.17
CA GLY A 131 8.49 -17.01 -14.28
C GLY A 131 7.33 -17.98 -14.11
N ALA A 132 7.05 -18.74 -15.17
CA ALA A 132 5.91 -19.67 -15.22
C ALA A 132 5.96 -20.76 -14.13
N LYS A 133 7.16 -21.18 -13.69
CA LYS A 133 7.31 -22.18 -12.63
C LYS A 133 6.77 -21.64 -11.29
N THR A 134 7.09 -20.39 -10.97
CA THR A 134 6.63 -19.73 -9.74
C THR A 134 5.13 -19.43 -9.77
N LEU A 135 4.57 -19.14 -10.97
CA LEU A 135 3.13 -18.93 -11.14
C LEU A 135 2.30 -20.23 -11.17
N ALA A 136 2.92 -21.39 -11.40
CA ALA A 136 2.20 -22.64 -11.60
C ALA A 136 1.25 -23.02 -10.44
N PRO A 137 1.63 -22.89 -9.15
CA PRO A 137 0.73 -23.16 -8.03
C PRO A 137 -0.50 -22.24 -8.02
N LEU A 138 -0.31 -20.94 -8.28
CA LEU A 138 -1.41 -19.98 -8.37
C LEU A 138 -2.38 -20.37 -9.50
N LYS A 139 -1.84 -20.75 -10.66
CA LYS A 139 -2.63 -21.20 -11.82
C LYS A 139 -3.39 -22.52 -11.55
N ALA A 140 -2.83 -23.41 -10.73
CA ALA A 140 -3.52 -24.63 -10.32
C ALA A 140 -4.74 -24.33 -9.43
N LEU A 141 -4.63 -23.34 -8.53
CA LEU A 141 -5.71 -22.88 -7.65
C LEU A 141 -6.76 -22.04 -8.40
N PHE A 142 -6.32 -21.29 -9.42
CA PHE A 142 -7.15 -20.41 -10.25
C PHE A 142 -6.75 -20.54 -11.73
N PRO A 143 -7.37 -21.43 -12.52
CA PRO A 143 -7.02 -21.63 -13.93
C PRO A 143 -7.27 -20.41 -14.83
N ASN A 144 -8.19 -19.52 -14.45
CA ASN A 144 -8.57 -18.34 -15.23
C ASN A 144 -7.67 -17.13 -14.89
N LEU A 145 -6.35 -17.29 -15.02
CA LEU A 145 -5.38 -16.19 -14.89
C LEU A 145 -5.20 -15.49 -16.23
N HIS A 146 -5.21 -14.16 -16.18
CA HIS A 146 -5.02 -13.27 -17.31
C HIS A 146 -3.93 -12.26 -16.96
N THR A 147 -3.08 -11.90 -17.90
CA THR A 147 -2.18 -10.73 -17.86
C THR A 147 -2.54 -9.80 -19.02
N LYS A 148 -2.01 -8.57 -19.02
CA LYS A 148 -2.09 -7.65 -20.18
C LYS A 148 -1.76 -8.35 -21.50
N GLU A 149 -0.69 -9.15 -21.54
CA GLU A 149 -0.27 -9.88 -22.76
C GLU A 149 -1.26 -10.97 -23.20
N THR A 150 -2.09 -11.50 -22.31
CA THR A 150 -3.11 -12.52 -22.66
C THR A 150 -4.46 -11.92 -23.07
N VAL A 151 -4.71 -10.66 -22.71
CA VAL A 151 -5.97 -9.96 -22.98
C VAL A 151 -5.83 -8.93 -24.11
N THR A 152 -4.63 -8.74 -24.64
CA THR A 152 -4.34 -7.85 -25.76
C THR A 152 -3.42 -8.52 -26.78
N SER A 153 -3.32 -7.93 -27.98
CA SER A 153 -2.29 -8.32 -28.93
C SER A 153 -0.96 -7.60 -28.63
N LYS A 154 0.14 -8.13 -29.18
CA LYS A 154 1.45 -7.46 -29.12
C LYS A 154 1.43 -6.09 -29.77
N ASP A 155 0.69 -5.94 -30.87
CA ASP A 155 0.58 -4.66 -31.60
C ASP A 155 -0.17 -3.60 -30.79
N GLU A 156 -1.19 -4.01 -30.03
CA GLU A 156 -1.91 -3.11 -29.12
C GLU A 156 -1.02 -2.64 -27.95
N LEU A 157 -0.09 -3.46 -27.49
CA LEU A 157 0.83 -3.11 -26.39
C LEU A 157 2.11 -2.40 -26.86
N ALA A 158 2.46 -2.50 -28.13
CA ALA A 158 3.70 -1.94 -28.68
C ALA A 158 3.90 -0.44 -28.33
N PRO A 159 2.88 0.43 -28.37
CA PRO A 159 3.04 1.85 -28.01
C PRO A 159 3.46 2.10 -26.55
N PHE A 160 3.16 1.16 -25.65
CA PHE A 160 3.42 1.27 -24.21
C PHE A 160 4.68 0.51 -23.78
N SER A 161 5.08 -0.50 -24.54
CA SER A 161 6.11 -1.48 -24.17
C SER A 161 7.52 -0.90 -24.05
N LYS A 162 7.78 0.28 -24.63
CA LYS A 162 9.09 0.96 -24.53
C LYS A 162 9.42 1.37 -23.09
N TYR A 163 8.40 1.69 -22.27
CA TYR A 163 8.59 2.19 -20.92
C TYR A 163 7.81 1.36 -19.91
N SER A 164 8.51 0.82 -18.91
CA SER A 164 7.89 0.03 -17.84
C SER A 164 6.82 0.82 -17.06
N SER A 165 6.99 2.14 -16.91
CA SER A 165 6.02 3.02 -16.26
C SER A 165 4.67 3.05 -17.00
N ARG A 166 4.68 3.07 -18.35
CA ARG A 166 3.46 3.02 -19.16
C ARG A 166 2.74 1.68 -19.04
N MET A 167 3.49 0.58 -19.01
CA MET A 167 2.92 -0.76 -18.79
C MET A 167 2.31 -0.89 -17.38
N ALA A 168 2.98 -0.33 -16.36
CA ALA A 168 2.45 -0.28 -15.01
C ALA A 168 1.21 0.63 -14.88
N ALA A 169 1.10 1.68 -15.69
CA ALA A 169 -0.08 2.52 -15.74
C ALA A 169 -1.32 1.77 -16.28
N LEU A 170 -1.15 0.90 -17.28
CA LEU A 170 -2.22 0.00 -17.73
C LEU A 170 -2.67 -0.92 -16.58
N ASP A 171 -1.72 -1.54 -15.89
CA ASP A 171 -2.00 -2.36 -14.72
C ASP A 171 -2.75 -1.57 -13.63
N PHE A 172 -2.39 -0.31 -13.40
CA PHE A 172 -3.06 0.57 -12.44
C PHE A 172 -4.54 0.73 -12.76
N ILE A 173 -4.88 1.05 -14.01
CA ILE A 173 -6.27 1.25 -14.44
C ILE A 173 -7.06 -0.05 -14.26
N VAL A 174 -6.49 -1.19 -14.64
CA VAL A 174 -7.16 -2.49 -14.49
C VAL A 174 -7.38 -2.86 -13.02
N CYS A 175 -6.40 -2.56 -12.16
CA CYS A 175 -6.54 -2.73 -10.71
C CYS A 175 -7.65 -1.87 -10.13
N ASP A 176 -7.74 -0.59 -10.53
CA ASP A 176 -8.81 0.33 -10.08
C ASP A 176 -10.21 -0.09 -10.61
N GLY A 177 -10.26 -0.64 -11.82
CA GLY A 177 -11.47 -1.14 -12.49
C GLY A 177 -12.02 -2.47 -11.95
N SER A 178 -11.23 -3.23 -11.20
CA SER A 178 -11.61 -4.54 -10.64
C SER A 178 -12.59 -4.47 -9.46
N ASP A 179 -13.33 -5.54 -9.19
CA ASP A 179 -14.26 -5.60 -8.04
C ASP A 179 -13.52 -5.81 -6.72
N ALA A 180 -12.46 -6.61 -6.76
CA ALA A 180 -11.54 -6.80 -5.67
C ALA A 180 -10.12 -6.63 -6.18
N PHE A 181 -9.40 -5.71 -5.54
CA PHE A 181 -7.98 -5.53 -5.75
C PHE A 181 -7.23 -6.28 -4.65
N VAL A 182 -6.23 -7.09 -5.01
CA VAL A 182 -5.47 -7.92 -4.07
C VAL A 182 -3.99 -7.63 -4.29
N THR A 183 -3.22 -7.56 -3.22
CA THR A 183 -1.76 -7.44 -3.32
C THR A 183 -1.05 -8.60 -2.63
N ASN A 184 0.18 -8.88 -3.04
CA ASN A 184 1.07 -9.79 -2.30
C ASN A 184 2.02 -9.04 -1.35
N ASN A 185 2.09 -7.72 -1.48
CA ASN A 185 2.92 -6.79 -0.70
C ASN A 185 2.25 -5.40 -0.63
N ASN A 186 2.54 -4.61 0.40
CA ASN A 186 1.97 -3.26 0.58
C ASN A 186 2.92 -2.14 0.09
N GLY A 187 3.24 -2.15 -1.21
CA GLY A 187 4.07 -1.11 -1.84
C GLY A 187 3.27 0.13 -2.29
N ASN A 188 3.93 1.11 -2.89
CA ASN A 188 3.35 2.42 -3.25
C ASN A 188 2.10 2.32 -4.15
N MET A 189 2.13 1.48 -5.18
CA MET A 189 0.95 1.27 -6.03
C MET A 189 -0.24 0.71 -5.23
N ALA A 190 0.02 -0.17 -4.25
CA ALA A 190 -1.03 -0.72 -3.40
C ALA A 190 -1.67 0.36 -2.54
N LYS A 191 -0.85 1.22 -1.92
CA LYS A 191 -1.28 2.36 -1.09
C LYS A 191 -2.14 3.34 -1.88
N ILE A 192 -1.65 3.79 -3.05
CA ILE A 192 -2.37 4.74 -3.90
C ILE A 192 -3.71 4.17 -4.36
N LEU A 193 -3.75 2.92 -4.82
CA LEU A 193 -5.00 2.26 -5.22
C LEU A 193 -5.95 2.07 -4.05
N ALA A 194 -5.44 1.76 -2.85
CA ALA A 194 -6.28 1.64 -1.67
C ALA A 194 -6.99 2.96 -1.35
N GLY A 195 -6.29 4.10 -1.36
CA GLY A 195 -6.93 5.39 -1.11
C GLY A 195 -7.89 5.80 -2.23
N ARG A 196 -7.50 5.60 -3.49
CA ARG A 196 -8.36 5.89 -4.65
C ARG A 196 -9.66 5.08 -4.60
N ARG A 197 -9.57 3.77 -4.32
CA ARG A 197 -10.71 2.86 -4.20
C ARG A 197 -11.55 3.12 -2.95
N ARG A 198 -11.04 3.81 -1.92
CA ARG A 198 -11.85 4.33 -0.80
C ARG A 198 -12.60 5.60 -1.19
N TYR A 199 -11.94 6.50 -1.92
CA TYR A 199 -12.44 7.83 -2.23
C TYR A 199 -13.43 7.88 -3.40
N LEU A 200 -13.17 7.21 -4.53
CA LEU A 200 -13.98 7.27 -5.75
C LEU A 200 -15.11 6.23 -5.82
N GLY A 201 -15.69 5.89 -4.67
CA GLY A 201 -16.67 4.82 -4.53
C GLY A 201 -16.01 3.54 -4.05
N HIS A 202 -16.33 3.19 -2.80
CA HIS A 202 -15.68 2.11 -2.07
C HIS A 202 -15.67 0.78 -2.84
N LYS A 203 -14.47 0.27 -3.15
CA LYS A 203 -14.27 -1.08 -3.68
C LYS A 203 -13.29 -1.86 -2.80
N ARG A 204 -13.42 -3.19 -2.84
CA ARG A 204 -12.66 -4.11 -1.98
C ARG A 204 -11.16 -4.05 -2.31
N THR A 205 -10.31 -3.84 -1.31
CA THR A 205 -8.83 -3.89 -1.44
C THR A 205 -8.27 -4.81 -0.37
N ILE A 206 -7.73 -5.95 -0.74
CA ILE A 206 -7.22 -6.98 0.15
C ILE A 206 -5.70 -6.92 0.14
N ARG A 207 -5.12 -6.56 1.28
CA ARG A 207 -3.68 -6.61 1.52
C ARG A 207 -3.38 -7.79 2.46
N PRO A 208 -2.22 -8.44 2.39
CA PRO A 208 -1.94 -9.57 3.25
C PRO A 208 -1.49 -9.09 4.63
N ASN A 209 -2.05 -9.66 5.70
CA ASN A 209 -1.48 -9.59 7.05
C ASN A 209 -0.28 -10.55 7.13
N ALA A 210 0.79 -10.24 6.40
CA ALA A 210 1.93 -11.14 6.21
C ALA A 210 2.53 -11.61 7.55
N ARG A 211 2.56 -10.75 8.56
CA ARG A 211 3.03 -11.07 9.93
C ARG A 211 2.23 -12.20 10.59
N ARG A 212 0.93 -12.29 10.35
CA ARG A 212 0.11 -13.39 10.92
C ARG A 212 -0.03 -14.57 9.97
N LEU A 213 0.01 -14.32 8.65
CA LEU A 213 -0.19 -15.36 7.65
C LEU A 213 1.04 -16.27 7.47
N TYR A 214 2.27 -15.77 7.66
CA TYR A 214 3.46 -16.58 7.39
C TYR A 214 3.50 -17.88 8.22
N SER A 215 3.13 -17.82 9.50
CA SER A 215 3.13 -19.00 10.39
C SER A 215 2.04 -20.00 10.00
N LEU A 216 0.91 -19.52 9.45
CA LEU A 216 -0.16 -20.36 8.94
C LEU A 216 0.25 -21.10 7.66
N PHE A 217 1.02 -20.46 6.78
CA PHE A 217 1.54 -21.13 5.58
C PHE A 217 2.55 -22.23 5.96
N LEU A 218 3.47 -21.94 6.89
CA LEU A 218 4.44 -22.93 7.37
C LEU A 218 3.77 -24.15 8.04
N SER A 219 2.71 -23.90 8.81
CA SER A 219 1.97 -24.96 9.52
C SER A 219 0.82 -25.57 8.69
N ARG A 220 0.68 -25.24 7.41
CA ARG A 220 -0.44 -25.70 6.56
C ARG A 220 -0.55 -27.22 6.53
N GLY A 221 0.57 -27.95 6.47
CA GLY A 221 0.60 -29.42 6.47
C GLY A 221 0.09 -30.06 7.77
N ASN A 222 0.04 -29.30 8.87
CA ASN A 222 -0.29 -29.80 10.21
C ASN A 222 -1.75 -29.55 10.60
N MET A 223 -2.60 -29.10 9.67
CA MET A 223 -4.02 -28.82 9.95
C MET A 223 -4.94 -29.15 8.77
N SER A 224 -6.24 -29.32 9.06
CA SER A 224 -7.26 -29.48 8.03
C SER A 224 -7.46 -28.18 7.23
N TRP A 225 -8.10 -28.29 6.06
CA TRP A 225 -8.42 -27.10 5.25
C TRP A 225 -9.35 -26.13 5.99
N ASP A 226 -10.37 -26.64 6.69
CA ASP A 226 -11.34 -25.80 7.39
C ASP A 226 -10.70 -25.05 8.56
N ALA A 227 -9.78 -25.70 9.28
CA ALA A 227 -8.99 -25.07 10.33
C ALA A 227 -8.07 -23.98 9.74
N PHE A 228 -7.40 -24.27 8.63
CA PHE A 228 -6.56 -23.30 7.93
C PHE A 228 -7.37 -22.09 7.46
N SER A 229 -8.49 -22.32 6.77
CA SER A 229 -9.37 -21.26 6.25
C SER A 229 -9.90 -20.39 7.40
N SER A 230 -10.36 -20.98 8.49
CA SER A 230 -10.82 -20.26 9.67
C SER A 230 -9.73 -19.38 10.27
N LYS A 231 -8.50 -19.90 10.41
CA LYS A 231 -7.35 -19.12 10.92
C LYS A 231 -6.94 -17.99 9.98
N VAL A 232 -6.96 -18.21 8.66
CA VAL A 232 -6.71 -17.16 7.66
C VAL A 232 -7.75 -16.05 7.75
N HIS A 233 -9.03 -16.40 7.87
CA HIS A 233 -10.10 -15.41 8.07
C HIS A 233 -9.88 -14.56 9.32
N MET A 234 -9.49 -15.17 10.44
CA MET A 234 -9.16 -14.43 11.67
C MET A 234 -7.91 -13.56 11.52
N ALA A 235 -6.88 -14.04 10.82
CA ALA A 235 -5.65 -13.29 10.56
C ALA A 235 -5.88 -12.07 9.66
N GLN A 236 -6.82 -12.17 8.70
CA GLN A 236 -7.10 -11.13 7.71
C GLN A 236 -8.10 -10.05 8.16
N LYS A 237 -8.71 -10.15 9.35
CA LYS A 237 -9.55 -9.07 9.88
C LYS A 237 -8.77 -7.75 9.94
N GLY A 238 -9.34 -6.69 9.35
CA GLY A 238 -8.70 -5.36 9.26
C GLY A 238 -7.63 -5.23 8.16
N PHE A 239 -7.59 -6.17 7.22
CA PHE A 239 -6.71 -6.14 6.04
C PHE A 239 -7.51 -6.38 4.75
N MET A 240 -8.84 -6.30 4.85
CA MET A 240 -9.73 -6.57 3.73
C MET A 240 -10.24 -5.28 3.10
N GLY A 241 -9.72 -4.10 3.45
CA GLY A 241 -10.11 -2.84 2.86
C GLY A 241 -11.49 -2.41 3.33
N GLU A 242 -11.83 -2.56 4.61
CA GLU A 242 -13.08 -2.03 5.15
C GLU A 242 -13.10 -0.49 5.09
N PRO A 243 -14.27 0.17 4.89
CA PRO A 243 -14.35 1.64 4.80
C PRO A 243 -13.68 2.37 5.97
N LYS A 244 -13.80 1.81 7.18
CA LYS A 244 -13.23 2.35 8.43
C LYS A 244 -12.13 1.45 9.02
N GLU A 245 -11.38 0.76 8.15
CA GLU A 245 -10.26 -0.12 8.57
C GLU A 245 -9.20 0.63 9.40
N LEU A 246 -8.84 1.84 8.99
CA LEU A 246 -7.87 2.68 9.67
C LEU A 246 -8.59 3.83 10.39
N ARG A 247 -8.11 4.18 11.58
CA ARG A 247 -8.58 5.36 12.31
C ARG A 247 -8.20 6.63 11.52
N PRO A 248 -9.07 7.65 11.49
CA PRO A 248 -8.71 8.95 10.91
C PRO A 248 -7.40 9.49 11.49
N GLY A 249 -6.53 10.01 10.62
CA GLY A 249 -5.22 10.54 11.03
C GLY A 249 -4.09 9.50 11.19
N ARG A 250 -4.38 8.20 11.11
CA ARG A 250 -3.34 7.15 10.97
C ARG A 250 -3.14 6.75 9.51
N GLY A 251 -1.88 6.48 9.16
CA GLY A 251 -1.46 6.06 7.83
C GLY A 251 -1.19 7.22 6.87
N GLU A 252 -0.74 6.89 5.67
CA GLU A 252 -0.45 7.87 4.63
C GLU A 252 -1.74 8.41 4.02
N PHE A 253 -1.80 9.72 3.80
CA PHE A 253 -3.01 10.40 3.29
C PHE A 253 -3.54 9.80 1.97
N HIS A 254 -2.64 9.40 1.07
CA HIS A 254 -3.00 8.84 -0.23
C HIS A 254 -3.46 7.37 -0.14
N GLU A 255 -3.25 6.70 1.00
CA GLU A 255 -3.78 5.36 1.30
C GLU A 255 -5.09 5.45 2.10
N ASN A 256 -5.19 6.42 3.01
CA ASN A 256 -6.31 6.63 3.90
C ASN A 256 -6.88 8.07 3.83
N PRO A 257 -7.67 8.41 2.80
CA PRO A 257 -8.24 9.73 2.62
C PRO A 257 -9.49 9.96 3.47
N SER A 258 -9.45 9.59 4.76
CA SER A 258 -10.57 9.75 5.69
C SER A 258 -11.11 11.19 5.74
N THR A 259 -10.23 12.18 5.63
CA THR A 259 -10.57 13.61 5.59
C THR A 259 -11.22 14.07 4.27
N CYS A 260 -11.17 13.24 3.22
CA CYS A 260 -11.77 13.52 1.92
C CYS A 260 -13.17 12.91 1.76
N ILE A 261 -13.56 12.01 2.66
CA ILE A 261 -14.82 11.28 2.58
C ILE A 261 -15.80 11.96 3.52
N CYS A 262 -16.89 12.50 2.97
CA CYS A 262 -17.92 13.13 3.79
C CYS A 262 -18.56 12.09 4.72
N GLU A 263 -18.77 12.46 5.98
CA GLU A 263 -19.66 11.70 6.85
C GLU A 263 -21.09 11.87 6.33
N ASN A 264 -21.79 10.75 6.13
CA ASN A 264 -23.22 10.81 5.92
C ASN A 264 -23.84 11.37 7.20
N THR A 265 -24.30 12.61 7.14
CA THR A 265 -25.18 13.15 8.16
C THR A 265 -26.52 12.45 7.97
N ASP A 266 -26.78 11.39 8.73
CA ASP A 266 -28.14 10.90 8.86
C ASP A 266 -29.00 12.07 9.38
N PRO A 267 -30.10 12.46 8.72
CA PRO A 267 -30.93 13.59 9.14
C PRO A 267 -31.65 13.40 10.49
N LYS A 268 -31.31 12.37 11.27
CA LYS A 268 -32.03 11.96 12.50
C LYS A 268 -31.28 12.23 13.80
N THR A 269 -30.19 12.98 13.79
CA THR A 269 -29.60 13.53 15.01
C THR A 269 -29.87 15.02 15.08
N PRO A 270 -30.82 15.49 15.92
CA PRO A 270 -31.01 16.92 16.12
C PRO A 270 -29.81 17.45 16.93
N THR A 271 -28.85 18.05 16.24
CA THR A 271 -27.86 18.93 16.85
C THR A 271 -28.61 20.12 17.43
N LYS A 272 -28.71 20.17 18.76
CA LYS A 272 -29.23 21.34 19.47
C LYS A 272 -28.32 22.54 19.17
N PRO A 273 -28.81 23.65 18.59
CA PRO A 273 -28.01 24.86 18.48
C PRO A 273 -27.83 25.45 19.88
N ASN A 274 -26.59 25.73 20.25
CA ASN A 274 -26.23 26.41 21.49
C ASN A 274 -26.49 27.91 21.29
N PRO A 275 -27.40 28.56 22.05
CA PRO A 275 -27.68 29.98 21.87
C PRO A 275 -26.81 30.82 22.82
N ARG A 276 -25.82 31.52 22.26
CA ARG A 276 -25.08 32.68 22.81
C ARG A 276 -23.99 32.97 21.76
N SER A 277 -24.01 34.05 20.98
CA SER A 277 -24.48 35.41 21.20
C SER A 277 -24.62 36.12 19.84
N GLU A 278 -25.82 36.61 19.52
CA GLU A 278 -26.01 37.72 18.58
C GLU A 278 -26.57 38.90 19.36
N GLN A 279 -25.81 39.99 19.44
CA GLN A 279 -26.25 41.39 19.53
C GLN A 279 -25.05 42.23 19.05
N GLY A 280 -25.10 43.13 18.06
CA GLY A 280 -26.16 43.59 17.18
C GLY A 280 -25.67 44.81 16.37
N LEU A 281 -26.35 45.06 15.24
CA LEU A 281 -26.57 46.33 14.53
C LEU A 281 -25.45 47.00 13.67
N SER A 282 -25.52 46.68 12.38
CA SER A 282 -25.94 47.53 11.23
C SER A 282 -25.28 48.90 10.90
N ASN A 283 -24.82 48.94 9.64
CA ASN A 283 -24.88 50.01 8.61
C ASN A 283 -23.86 51.17 8.61
N GLY A 284 -23.16 51.33 7.48
CA GLY A 284 -22.40 52.52 7.11
C GLY A 284 -21.62 52.38 5.79
N THR A 285 -22.02 53.16 4.80
CA THR A 285 -21.66 53.23 3.36
C THR A 285 -20.21 53.68 3.04
N GLU A 286 -19.71 53.22 1.88
CA GLU A 286 -18.64 53.74 0.97
C GLU A 286 -17.39 54.49 1.47
N GLY A 287 -16.22 54.10 0.94
CA GLY A 287 -15.03 54.96 0.92
C GLY A 287 -13.74 54.29 0.43
N ARG A 288 -13.35 54.52 -0.83
CA ARG A 288 -12.01 54.25 -1.39
C ARG A 288 -10.90 54.92 -0.57
N LYS A 289 -9.79 54.22 -0.29
CA LYS A 289 -8.40 54.72 -0.43
C LYS A 289 -7.36 53.62 -0.22
N ALA A 290 -6.18 53.88 -0.77
CA ALA A 290 -5.13 52.95 -1.14
C ALA A 290 -3.94 52.94 -0.16
N ILE A 291 -3.17 51.84 -0.22
CA ILE A 291 -1.74 51.63 0.12
C ILE A 291 -1.33 51.86 1.59
N THR A 292 -0.89 50.78 2.24
CA THR A 292 0.46 50.64 2.83
C THR A 292 0.71 49.19 3.26
N GLU A 293 1.90 48.68 2.92
CA GLU A 293 2.48 47.45 3.47
C GLU A 293 2.76 47.59 4.98
N PRO A 294 2.85 46.45 5.71
CA PRO A 294 3.80 46.38 6.80
C PRO A 294 4.72 45.15 6.70
N THR A 295 6.00 45.46 6.49
CA THR A 295 7.19 45.02 7.25
C THR A 295 7.18 43.64 7.93
N VAL A 296 8.19 42.89 7.49
CA VAL A 296 8.87 41.74 8.10
C VAL A 296 9.20 42.00 9.58
N ALA A 297 8.80 41.08 10.45
CA ALA A 297 9.34 40.94 11.80
C ALA A 297 10.16 39.65 11.87
N ASN A 298 11.48 39.81 11.98
CA ASN A 298 12.39 38.77 12.43
C ASN A 298 12.18 38.54 13.93
N HIS A 299 11.87 37.31 14.32
CA HIS A 299 12.09 36.83 15.68
C HIS A 299 12.85 35.51 15.64
N THR A 300 14.12 35.62 16.00
CA THR A 300 14.93 34.55 16.60
C THR A 300 14.38 34.22 17.98
N ASN A 301 14.17 32.93 18.27
CA ASN A 301 14.85 32.24 19.37
C ASN A 301 14.46 30.76 19.41
N GLU A 302 15.49 29.97 19.68
CA GLU A 302 15.52 28.64 20.31
C GLU A 302 14.56 28.60 21.53
N GLU A 303 13.99 27.49 22.00
CA GLU A 303 14.49 26.13 22.13
C GLU A 303 13.35 25.19 22.62
N LEU A 304 13.66 23.89 22.68
CA LEU A 304 13.12 22.84 23.57
C LEU A 304 11.85 22.07 23.14
N GLY A 305 12.12 20.80 22.83
CA GLY A 305 11.16 19.79 22.43
C GLY A 305 10.36 19.21 23.60
N GLY A 306 9.19 18.68 23.25
CA GLY A 306 8.40 17.80 24.10
C GLY A 306 8.05 16.55 23.30
N SER A 307 8.68 15.43 23.64
CA SER A 307 8.25 14.11 23.20
C SER A 307 6.94 13.76 23.89
N SER A 308 6.00 13.16 23.16
CA SER A 308 4.86 12.45 23.76
C SER A 308 4.91 11.02 23.26
N ALA A 309 5.17 10.13 24.21
CA ALA A 309 5.26 8.69 24.04
C ALA A 309 3.89 8.10 23.67
N GLU A 310 3.87 7.14 22.73
CA GLU A 310 2.74 6.24 22.57
C GLU A 310 2.83 5.17 23.69
N GLU A 311 1.82 5.14 24.56
CA GLU A 311 1.61 4.05 25.52
C GLU A 311 1.05 2.82 24.78
N ASP A 312 1.79 1.71 24.85
CA ASP A 312 1.41 0.39 24.36
C ASP A 312 0.79 -0.39 25.52
N ASP A 313 -0.52 -0.62 25.49
CA ASP A 313 -1.23 -1.45 26.45
C ASP A 313 -1.34 -2.88 25.90
N THR A 314 -0.43 -3.75 26.34
CA THR A 314 -0.54 -5.19 26.16
C THR A 314 -0.53 -5.89 27.51
N SER A 315 -1.68 -6.47 27.86
CA SER A 315 -1.82 -7.41 28.96
C SER A 315 -1.27 -8.79 28.56
N GLU A 316 -0.11 -9.16 29.09
CA GLU A 316 0.44 -10.51 28.99
C GLU A 316 -0.17 -11.45 30.04
N GLU A 317 -0.75 -12.55 29.58
CA GLU A 317 -1.06 -13.72 30.40
C GLU A 317 0.24 -14.53 30.60
N LYS A 318 0.57 -14.81 31.86
CA LYS A 318 1.74 -15.58 32.28
C LYS A 318 1.50 -17.08 32.08
N GLU A 319 2.42 -17.75 31.42
CA GLU A 319 2.69 -19.18 31.65
C GLU A 319 4.14 -19.34 32.11
N ASP A 320 4.27 -20.10 33.19
CA ASP A 320 5.44 -20.35 34.03
C ASP A 320 6.14 -21.60 33.51
N ASP A 321 7.44 -21.53 33.19
CA ASP A 321 8.29 -22.73 33.26
C ASP A 321 9.73 -22.36 33.64
N THR A 322 10.18 -23.05 34.66
CA THR A 322 11.43 -22.86 35.40
C THR A 322 12.50 -23.80 34.87
N SER A 323 13.68 -23.27 34.55
CA SER A 323 14.94 -23.97 34.82
C SER A 323 16.11 -22.99 34.76
N ALA A 324 16.81 -22.91 35.89
CA ALA A 324 17.95 -22.05 36.15
C ALA A 324 19.26 -22.71 35.68
N GLU A 325 20.15 -21.92 35.07
CA GLU A 325 21.59 -22.03 35.27
C GLU A 325 22.19 -20.61 35.28
N LYS A 326 23.02 -20.34 36.30
CA LYS A 326 23.76 -19.10 36.54
C LYS A 326 25.14 -19.24 35.90
N GLU A 327 25.67 -18.15 35.33
CA GLU A 327 27.02 -17.66 35.66
C GLU A 327 27.22 -16.20 35.19
N ASP A 328 27.64 -15.38 36.16
CA ASP A 328 28.42 -14.12 36.19
C ASP A 328 28.75 -13.43 34.84
N GLY A 329 28.69 -12.11 34.65
CA GLY A 329 28.78 -10.96 35.54
C GLY A 329 29.74 -9.94 34.88
N ALA A 330 29.22 -8.90 34.23
CA ALA A 330 29.95 -7.67 33.89
C ALA A 330 28.98 -6.54 33.53
N SER A 331 29.18 -5.40 34.18
CA SER A 331 28.34 -4.19 34.17
C SER A 331 28.66 -3.25 33.01
N GLU A 332 27.56 -2.72 32.45
CA GLU A 332 27.33 -1.36 31.93
C GLU A 332 28.32 -0.71 30.95
N GLU A 333 27.83 -0.47 29.72
CA GLU A 333 27.64 0.88 29.17
C GLU A 333 26.45 0.83 28.20
N LYS A 334 25.39 1.60 28.51
CA LYS A 334 24.19 1.77 27.66
C LYS A 334 24.47 2.88 26.66
N GLU A 335 24.72 2.54 25.40
CA GLU A 335 24.53 3.48 24.29
C GLU A 335 23.09 3.37 23.77
N GLU A 336 22.38 4.49 23.89
CA GLU A 336 21.04 4.71 23.40
C GLU A 336 21.09 4.89 21.87
N ILE A 337 20.78 3.83 21.13
CA ILE A 337 20.73 3.88 19.66
C ILE A 337 19.33 4.34 19.24
N VAL A 338 19.27 5.59 18.79
CA VAL A 338 18.15 6.21 18.10
C VAL A 338 17.95 5.53 16.74
N ASP A 339 16.77 4.96 16.52
CA ASP A 339 16.29 4.49 15.20
C ASP A 339 16.08 5.70 14.27
N PRO A 340 16.75 5.82 13.12
CA PRO A 340 16.30 6.74 12.10
C PRO A 340 15.25 6.05 11.23
N GLU A 341 14.00 6.50 11.33
CA GLU A 341 13.03 6.36 10.26
C GLU A 341 13.62 7.00 8.99
N VAL A 342 14.06 6.17 8.04
CA VAL A 342 14.59 6.67 6.78
C VAL A 342 13.43 7.04 5.88
N GLU A 343 13.33 8.35 5.61
CA GLU A 343 12.45 8.94 4.61
C GLU A 343 12.64 8.24 3.26
N ASP A 344 11.53 7.75 2.71
CA ASP A 344 11.44 7.13 1.38
C ASP A 344 11.47 8.24 0.33
N ASP A 345 12.65 8.84 0.16
CA ASP A 345 12.90 9.85 -0.88
C ASP A 345 13.25 9.12 -2.18
N ALA A 346 12.52 9.49 -3.23
CA ALA A 346 12.55 8.85 -4.53
C ALA A 346 13.97 8.81 -5.13
N LEU A 347 14.58 7.62 -5.18
CA LEU A 347 15.79 7.41 -5.97
C LEU A 347 15.43 7.27 -7.45
N VAL A 348 15.33 8.44 -8.08
CA VAL A 348 15.42 8.68 -9.51
C VAL A 348 16.66 7.97 -10.07
N ARG A 349 16.50 7.26 -11.18
CA ARG A 349 17.62 6.67 -11.91
C ARG A 349 18.51 7.80 -12.43
N PRO A 350 19.85 7.70 -12.36
CA PRO A 350 20.74 8.74 -12.92
C PRO A 350 20.66 8.88 -14.45
N ASP A 351 19.91 8.02 -15.13
CA ASP A 351 19.72 8.02 -16.59
C ASP A 351 18.24 7.77 -16.93
N ASP A 352 17.33 8.64 -16.48
CA ASP A 352 15.97 8.65 -16.99
C ASP A 352 15.81 9.74 -18.07
N PRO A 353 15.60 9.40 -19.36
CA PRO A 353 15.30 10.37 -20.41
C PRO A 353 13.93 11.07 -20.21
N GLU A 354 13.22 10.78 -19.12
CA GLU A 354 11.85 11.22 -18.81
C GLU A 354 11.70 12.73 -18.59
N LEU A 355 12.78 13.49 -18.35
CA LEU A 355 12.72 14.94 -18.12
C LEU A 355 12.97 15.81 -19.36
N GLU A 356 13.65 15.31 -20.39
CA GLU A 356 13.95 16.12 -21.58
C GLU A 356 12.81 16.11 -22.61
N GLU A 357 12.01 15.04 -22.66
CA GLU A 357 10.90 14.90 -23.62
C GLU A 357 9.59 15.58 -23.16
N VAL A 358 9.47 15.94 -21.87
CA VAL A 358 8.27 16.59 -21.30
C VAL A 358 8.37 18.11 -21.31
N LEU A 359 9.57 18.67 -21.54
CA LEU A 359 9.82 20.11 -21.58
C LEU A 359 10.03 20.65 -23.01
N SER A 360 9.83 19.82 -24.03
CA SER A 360 10.12 20.15 -25.43
C SER A 360 8.90 20.26 -26.36
N ASP A 361 7.67 20.24 -25.84
CA ASP A 361 6.44 20.58 -26.58
C ASP A 361 5.73 21.83 -26.04
#